data_AF-A0A7I7QN21-F1
#
_entry.id   AF-A0A7I7QN21-F1
#
_cell.length_a   1.000
_cell.length_b   1.000
_cell.length_c   1.000
_cell.angle_alpha   90.00
_cell.angle_beta   90.00
_cell.angle_gamma   90.00
#
_symmetry.space_group_name_H-M   'P 1'
#
loop_
_entity.id
_entity.type
_entity.pdbx_description
1 polymer ?
#
loop_
_entity_poly.entity_id
_entity_poly.type
_entity_poly.pdbx_seq_one_letter_code
_entity_poly.pdbx_strand_id
1 'polypeptide(L)'
;MRRRALPWIGLACWAVGFAWHCARPSLWFLDLLLVPAMALLYGGGAVAVVVAVLVGRRWSAWVLVVPVIVVLTVLVNPGWRVASGAYFQVHRPLFDLALGTAPGPSYYGAPLPLPLRFLTVTGKVSSLGEEGSDGRFFPQWAGIPDDAGGYLYSPGGSPVGVDLYGSLCADPVDLGDDWWMCGLADNGL
;
A
#
# COMPACT_ATOMS: atom_id res chain seq x y z
N MET A 1 24.66 -25.80 -14.39
CA MET A 1 23.96 -25.69 -13.09
C MET A 1 23.39 -24.29 -12.81
N ARG A 2 24.14 -23.19 -13.03
CA ARG A 2 23.69 -21.80 -12.71
C ARG A 2 22.31 -21.38 -13.26
N ARG A 3 21.92 -21.77 -14.49
CA ARG A 3 20.62 -21.37 -15.09
C ARG A 3 19.38 -21.95 -14.39
N ARG A 4 19.52 -23.03 -13.60
CA ARG A 4 18.39 -23.63 -12.88
C ARG A 4 18.09 -22.96 -11.54
N ALA A 5 19.07 -22.28 -10.93
CA ALA A 5 18.91 -21.65 -9.62
C ALA A 5 18.28 -20.25 -9.70
N LEU A 6 18.44 -19.54 -10.83
CA LEU A 6 17.98 -18.17 -11.03
C LEU A 6 16.47 -17.95 -10.73
N PRO A 7 15.52 -18.77 -11.24
CA PRO A 7 14.11 -18.53 -10.96
C PRO A 7 13.76 -18.78 -9.49
N TRP A 8 14.47 -19.69 -8.82
CA TRP A 8 14.26 -19.96 -7.38
C TRP A 8 14.82 -18.83 -6.51
N ILE A 9 15.99 -18.29 -6.87
CA ILE A 9 16.56 -17.12 -6.19
C ILE A 9 15.66 -15.90 -6.40
N GLY A 10 15.20 -15.66 -7.64
CA GLY A 10 14.26 -14.59 -7.94
C GLY A 10 12.94 -14.73 -7.17
N LEU A 11 12.39 -15.94 -7.10
CA LEU A 11 11.18 -16.24 -6.32
C LEU A 11 11.39 -15.99 -4.83
N ALA A 12 12.54 -16.41 -4.28
CA ALA A 12 12.85 -16.17 -2.88
C ALA A 12 12.99 -14.66 -2.58
N CYS A 13 13.71 -13.91 -3.42
CA CYS A 13 13.81 -12.45 -3.31
C CYS A 13 12.43 -11.78 -3.39
N TRP A 14 11.61 -12.19 -4.36
CA TRP A 14 10.26 -11.68 -4.53
C TRP A 14 9.38 -11.98 -3.31
N ALA A 15 9.40 -13.22 -2.82
CA ALA A 15 8.60 -13.66 -1.68
C ALA A 15 8.99 -12.93 -0.39
N VAL A 16 10.29 -12.70 -0.16
CA VAL A 16 10.78 -11.91 0.98
C VAL A 16 10.30 -10.46 0.88
N GLY A 17 10.47 -9.82 -0.29
CA GLY A 17 10.01 -8.45 -0.51
C GLY A 17 8.49 -8.31 -0.36
N PHE A 18 7.73 -9.26 -0.92
CA PHE A 18 6.27 -9.31 -0.82
C PHE A 18 5.80 -9.52 0.63
N ALA A 19 6.38 -10.48 1.35
CA ALA A 19 6.04 -10.72 2.75
C ALA A 19 6.34 -9.51 3.63
N TRP A 20 7.47 -8.83 3.40
CA TRP A 20 7.79 -7.56 4.08
C TRP A 20 6.76 -6.48 3.75
N HIS A 21 6.35 -6.38 2.48
CA HIS A 21 5.35 -5.41 2.04
C HIS A 21 3.96 -5.68 2.65
N CYS A 22 3.57 -6.95 2.86
CA CYS A 22 2.34 -7.28 3.58
C CYS A 22 2.46 -7.04 5.10
N ALA A 23 3.63 -7.32 5.69
CA ALA A 23 3.84 -7.15 7.12
C ALA A 23 3.90 -5.66 7.53
N ARG A 24 4.45 -4.79 6.66
CA ARG A 24 4.76 -3.37 6.90
C ARG A 24 5.36 -3.13 8.30
N PRO A 25 6.47 -3.79 8.67
CA PRO A 25 7.13 -3.46 9.93
C PRO A 25 7.71 -2.05 9.81
N SER A 26 7.21 -1.10 10.59
CA SER A 26 7.72 0.28 10.59
C SER A 26 8.89 0.40 11.56
N LEU A 27 10.08 0.66 11.02
CA LEU A 27 11.24 1.07 11.81
C LEU A 27 11.61 2.46 11.30
N TRP A 28 10.91 3.48 11.78
CA TRP A 28 10.94 4.86 11.25
C TRP A 28 12.35 5.39 10.92
N PHE A 29 13.37 5.02 11.70
CA PHE A 29 14.77 5.40 11.48
C PHE A 29 15.51 4.57 10.41
N LEU A 30 15.10 3.33 10.13
CA LEU A 30 15.64 2.47 9.08
C LEU A 30 14.80 2.46 7.80
N ASP A 31 13.58 3.02 7.82
CA ASP A 31 12.65 2.97 6.70
C ASP A 31 13.27 3.57 5.42
N LEU A 32 14.12 4.60 5.56
CA LEU A 32 14.86 5.20 4.44
C LEU A 32 15.75 4.20 3.68
N LEU A 33 16.27 3.18 4.38
CA LEU A 33 17.10 2.11 3.80
C LEU A 33 16.30 0.86 3.47
N LEU A 34 15.38 0.46 4.34
CA LEU A 34 14.62 -0.78 4.21
C LEU A 34 13.59 -0.70 3.09
N VAL A 35 12.88 0.42 2.93
CA VAL A 35 11.89 0.61 1.87
C VAL A 35 12.51 0.39 0.47
N PRO A 36 13.61 1.08 0.07
CA PRO A 36 14.20 0.88 -1.24
C PRO A 36 14.82 -0.52 -1.38
N ALA A 37 15.46 -1.05 -0.34
CA ALA A 37 16.03 -2.40 -0.39
C ALA A 37 14.96 -3.47 -0.65
N MET A 38 13.82 -3.39 0.03
CA MET A 38 12.72 -4.34 -0.14
C MET A 38 11.99 -4.15 -1.47
N ALA A 39 11.88 -2.91 -1.96
CA ALA A 39 11.38 -2.63 -3.30
C ALA A 39 12.27 -3.25 -4.40
N LEU A 40 13.60 -3.20 -4.23
CA LEU A 40 14.54 -3.86 -5.14
C LEU A 40 14.42 -5.38 -5.13
N LEU A 41 14.27 -5.99 -3.94
CA LEU A 41 14.05 -7.44 -3.83
C LEU A 41 12.74 -7.88 -4.48
N TYR A 42 11.67 -7.10 -4.27
CA TYR A 42 10.36 -7.34 -4.84
C TYR A 42 10.36 -7.21 -6.37
N GLY A 43 10.73 -6.03 -6.91
CA GLY A 43 10.73 -5.79 -8.35
C GLY A 43 11.81 -6.61 -9.06
N GLY A 44 13.02 -6.63 -8.53
CA GLY A 44 14.14 -7.39 -9.08
C GLY A 44 13.91 -8.90 -9.06
N GLY A 45 13.28 -9.42 -8.00
CA GLY A 45 12.87 -10.82 -7.91
C GLY A 45 11.84 -11.20 -8.98
N ALA A 46 10.80 -10.37 -9.17
CA ALA A 46 9.80 -10.58 -10.22
C ALA A 46 10.44 -10.58 -11.63
N VAL A 47 11.28 -9.60 -11.93
CA VAL A 47 11.99 -9.51 -13.23
C VAL A 47 12.90 -10.73 -13.42
N ALA A 48 13.64 -11.14 -12.40
CA ALA A 48 14.52 -12.31 -12.46
C ALA A 48 13.73 -13.60 -12.77
N VAL A 49 12.55 -13.79 -12.15
CA VAL A 49 11.67 -14.93 -12.44
C VAL A 49 11.17 -14.87 -13.89
N VAL A 50 10.63 -13.73 -14.33
CA VAL A 50 10.11 -13.56 -15.69
C VAL A 50 11.19 -13.83 -16.74
N VAL A 51 12.37 -13.21 -16.61
CA VAL A 51 13.48 -13.40 -17.55
C VAL A 51 13.98 -14.85 -17.53
N ALA A 52 14.13 -15.44 -16.35
CA ALA A 52 14.57 -16.83 -16.23
C ALA A 52 13.60 -17.81 -16.90
N VAL A 53 12.30 -17.55 -16.82
CA VAL A 53 11.27 -18.35 -17.49
C VAL A 53 11.32 -18.13 -18.99
N LEU A 54 11.30 -16.87 -19.48
CA LEU A 54 11.33 -16.56 -20.91
C LEU A 54 12.57 -17.14 -21.62
N VAL A 55 13.74 -17.12 -20.98
CA VAL A 55 14.98 -17.68 -21.53
C VAL A 55 15.11 -19.20 -21.32
N GLY A 56 14.28 -19.79 -20.46
CA GLY A 56 14.32 -21.20 -20.08
C GLY A 56 13.55 -22.12 -21.04
N ARG A 57 13.93 -23.40 -21.12
CA ARG A 57 13.28 -24.41 -22.02
C ARG A 57 12.07 -25.13 -21.39
N ARG A 58 11.66 -24.79 -20.16
CA ARG A 58 10.58 -25.48 -19.41
C ARG A 58 9.48 -24.51 -18.97
N TRP A 59 8.82 -23.87 -19.94
CA TRP A 59 7.76 -22.89 -19.69
C TRP A 59 6.55 -23.47 -18.96
N SER A 60 6.20 -24.74 -19.23
CA SER A 60 5.03 -25.40 -18.64
C SER A 60 5.05 -25.48 -17.11
N ALA A 61 6.23 -25.53 -16.48
CA ALA A 61 6.34 -25.55 -15.01
C ALA A 61 6.05 -24.18 -14.35
N TRP A 62 6.04 -23.09 -15.11
CA TRP A 62 5.96 -21.71 -14.59
C TRP A 62 4.77 -20.92 -15.13
N VAL A 63 3.97 -21.51 -16.02
CA VAL A 63 2.79 -20.89 -16.65
C VAL A 63 1.79 -20.35 -15.63
N LEU A 64 1.66 -20.94 -14.44
CA LEU A 64 0.77 -20.45 -13.39
C LEU A 64 1.44 -19.49 -12.41
N VAL A 65 2.73 -19.70 -12.13
CA VAL A 65 3.45 -18.93 -11.11
C VAL A 65 3.78 -17.52 -11.62
N VAL A 66 4.19 -17.38 -12.88
CA VAL A 66 4.57 -16.07 -13.44
C VAL A 66 3.40 -15.09 -13.49
N PRO A 67 2.20 -15.46 -14.02
CA PRO A 67 1.06 -14.55 -14.00
C PRO A 67 0.67 -14.13 -12.58
N VAL A 68 0.68 -15.06 -11.61
CA VAL A 68 0.37 -14.73 -10.21
C VAL A 68 1.37 -13.73 -9.65
N ILE A 69 2.67 -13.95 -9.85
CA ILE A 69 3.71 -13.00 -9.44
C ILE A 69 3.50 -11.64 -10.10
N VAL A 70 3.24 -11.59 -11.40
CA VAL A 70 3.03 -10.33 -12.12
C VAL A 70 1.81 -9.60 -11.60
N VAL A 71 0.67 -10.30 -11.44
CA VAL A 71 -0.58 -9.73 -10.94
C VAL A 71 -0.38 -9.17 -9.53
N LEU A 72 0.17 -9.97 -8.60
CA LEU A 72 0.47 -9.51 -7.25
C LEU A 72 1.47 -8.36 -7.26
N THR A 73 2.48 -8.43 -8.14
CA THR A 73 3.49 -7.38 -8.30
C THR A 73 2.84 -6.05 -8.65
N VAL A 74 1.97 -6.05 -9.66
CA VAL A 74 1.27 -4.87 -10.17
C VAL A 74 0.27 -4.32 -9.16
N LEU A 75 -0.57 -5.18 -8.56
CA LEU A 75 -1.62 -4.75 -7.63
C LEU A 75 -1.05 -4.08 -6.38
N VAL A 76 0.00 -4.66 -5.81
CA VAL A 76 0.56 -4.20 -4.54
C VAL A 76 1.68 -3.15 -4.75
N ASN A 77 1.94 -2.72 -5.99
CA ASN A 77 3.03 -1.80 -6.28
C ASN A 77 2.76 -0.39 -5.69
N PRO A 78 3.62 0.13 -4.80
CA PRO A 78 3.45 1.47 -4.24
C PRO A 78 3.61 2.60 -5.27
N GLY A 79 4.18 2.33 -6.45
CA GLY A 79 4.29 3.29 -7.56
C GLY A 79 2.94 3.79 -8.08
N TRP A 80 1.83 3.06 -7.83
CA TRP A 80 0.49 3.54 -8.16
C TRP A 80 0.07 4.79 -7.37
N ARG A 81 0.75 5.13 -6.27
CA ARG A 81 0.42 6.30 -5.47
C ARG A 81 0.62 7.64 -6.20
N VAL A 82 1.34 7.63 -7.33
CA VAL A 82 1.41 8.78 -8.26
C VAL A 82 0.07 9.00 -8.98
N ALA A 83 -0.74 7.95 -9.16
CA ALA A 83 -2.09 8.03 -9.69
C ALA A 83 -3.10 7.70 -8.59
N SER A 84 -3.12 8.51 -7.53
CA SER A 84 -3.90 8.29 -6.30
C SER A 84 -5.37 7.97 -6.56
N GLY A 85 -6.06 8.74 -7.42
CA GLY A 85 -7.44 8.45 -7.80
C GLY A 85 -7.63 7.08 -8.44
N ALA A 86 -6.75 6.68 -9.38
CA ALA A 86 -6.81 5.37 -10.02
C ALA A 86 -6.48 4.24 -9.03
N TYR A 87 -5.49 4.44 -8.16
CA TYR A 87 -5.16 3.49 -7.11
C TYR A 87 -6.35 3.22 -6.19
N PHE A 88 -7.04 4.28 -5.76
CA PHE A 88 -8.25 4.16 -4.95
C PHE A 88 -9.32 3.35 -5.67
N GLN A 89 -9.66 3.69 -6.91
CA GLN A 89 -10.73 2.99 -7.63
C GLN A 89 -10.42 1.50 -7.87
N VAL A 90 -9.17 1.15 -8.17
CA VAL A 90 -8.75 -0.26 -8.33
C VAL A 90 -8.85 -1.04 -7.02
N HIS A 91 -8.60 -0.39 -5.89
CA HIS A 91 -8.58 -1.02 -4.57
C HIS A 91 -9.83 -0.75 -3.72
N ARG A 92 -10.83 -0.05 -4.26
CA ARG A 92 -12.04 0.38 -3.54
C ARG A 92 -12.71 -0.75 -2.76
N PRO A 93 -12.92 -1.97 -3.32
CA PRO A 93 -13.51 -3.07 -2.56
C PRO A 93 -12.69 -3.50 -1.34
N LEU A 94 -11.37 -3.35 -1.39
CA LEU A 94 -10.47 -3.67 -0.28
C LEU A 94 -10.46 -2.57 0.78
N PHE A 95 -10.61 -1.30 0.36
CA PHE A 95 -10.83 -0.18 1.28
C PHE A 95 -12.16 -0.31 2.01
N ASP A 96 -13.23 -0.67 1.31
CA ASP A 96 -14.54 -0.95 1.92
C ASP A 96 -14.45 -2.10 2.93
N LEU A 97 -13.73 -3.18 2.59
CA LEU A 97 -13.47 -4.27 3.53
C LEU A 97 -12.65 -3.79 4.75
N ALA A 98 -11.72 -2.85 4.55
CA ALA A 98 -10.89 -2.31 5.61
C ALA A 98 -11.67 -1.45 6.62
N LEU A 99 -12.84 -0.90 6.25
CA LEU A 99 -13.73 -0.18 7.18
C LEU A 99 -14.19 -1.05 8.36
N GLY A 100 -14.22 -2.38 8.19
CA GLY A 100 -14.50 -3.32 9.28
C GLY A 100 -13.42 -3.37 10.37
N THR A 101 -12.29 -2.68 10.19
CA THR A 101 -11.23 -2.57 11.20
C THR A 101 -11.48 -1.36 12.08
N ALA A 102 -11.60 -1.58 13.40
CA ALA A 102 -11.66 -0.48 14.35
C ALA A 102 -10.30 0.25 14.42
N PRO A 103 -10.27 1.59 14.28
CA PRO A 103 -9.03 2.37 14.25
C PRO A 103 -8.35 2.45 15.62
N GLY A 104 -9.07 2.13 16.70
CA GLY A 104 -8.56 2.20 18.06
C GLY A 104 -8.33 3.64 18.55
N PRO A 105 -7.81 3.79 19.78
CA PRO A 105 -7.66 5.09 20.43
C PRO A 105 -6.33 5.79 20.12
N SER A 106 -5.42 5.12 19.39
CA SER A 106 -4.10 5.68 19.09
C SER A 106 -4.21 6.75 18.03
N TYR A 107 -3.45 7.84 18.17
CA TYR A 107 -3.34 8.89 17.17
C TYR A 107 -3.01 8.34 15.77
N TYR A 108 -2.04 7.43 15.67
CA TYR A 108 -1.67 6.76 14.41
C TYR A 108 -2.51 5.51 14.10
N GLY A 109 -3.60 5.32 14.84
CA GLY A 109 -4.56 4.25 14.63
C GLY A 109 -4.06 2.85 14.98
N ALA A 110 -4.80 1.87 14.47
CA ALA A 110 -4.62 0.45 14.73
C ALA A 110 -4.17 -0.29 13.45
N PRO A 111 -3.41 -1.39 13.59
CA PRO A 111 -2.98 -2.17 12.44
C PRO A 111 -4.17 -2.79 11.71
N LEU A 112 -4.14 -2.66 10.38
CA LEU A 112 -5.04 -3.40 9.51
C LEU A 112 -4.75 -4.90 9.59
N PRO A 113 -5.75 -5.76 9.28
CA PRO A 113 -5.53 -7.16 9.00
C PRO A 113 -4.40 -7.33 7.99
N LEU A 114 -3.56 -8.35 8.19
CA LEU A 114 -2.35 -8.57 7.39
C LEU A 114 -2.55 -8.47 5.86
N PRO A 115 -3.62 -9.01 5.25
CA PRO A 115 -3.83 -8.88 3.80
C PRO A 115 -4.21 -7.47 3.34
N LEU A 116 -4.56 -6.55 4.25
CA LEU A 116 -5.02 -5.19 3.94
C LEU A 116 -3.97 -4.12 4.27
N ARG A 117 -2.88 -4.47 4.97
CA ARG A 117 -1.86 -3.50 5.38
C ARG A 117 -1.16 -2.79 4.22
N PHE A 118 -1.12 -3.40 3.04
CA PHE A 118 -0.52 -2.76 1.87
C PHE A 118 -1.29 -1.53 1.39
N LEU A 119 -2.58 -1.42 1.76
CA LEU A 119 -3.44 -0.30 1.40
C LEU A 119 -2.98 1.03 1.98
N THR A 120 -2.15 1.03 3.03
CA THR A 120 -1.65 2.26 3.67
C THR A 120 -0.14 2.26 3.83
N VAL A 121 0.44 3.44 3.97
CA VAL A 121 1.89 3.59 4.18
C VAL A 121 2.32 3.04 5.53
N THR A 122 1.45 3.07 6.53
CA THR A 122 1.76 2.58 7.89
C THR A 122 1.26 1.17 8.15
N GLY A 123 0.46 0.58 7.26
CA GLY A 123 -0.27 -0.65 7.52
C GLY A 123 -1.35 -0.51 8.59
N LYS A 124 -1.77 0.72 8.87
CA LYS A 124 -2.76 1.08 9.90
C LYS A 124 -3.92 1.87 9.31
N VAL A 125 -4.98 1.96 10.09
CA VAL A 125 -6.15 2.85 9.90
C VAL A 125 -6.36 3.65 11.19
N SER A 126 -6.56 4.97 11.08
CA SER A 126 -6.85 5.86 12.21
C SER A 126 -8.24 6.47 12.12
N SER A 127 -8.73 7.08 13.21
CA SER A 127 -10.04 7.75 13.24
C SER A 127 -9.95 9.16 12.64
N LEU A 128 -11.04 9.61 12.02
CA LEU A 128 -11.20 11.01 11.62
C LEU A 128 -11.88 11.76 12.79
N GLY A 129 -11.11 12.45 13.62
CA GLY A 129 -11.63 13.25 14.74
C GLY A 129 -11.74 12.50 16.07
N GLU A 130 -12.70 12.90 16.90
CA GLU A 130 -12.85 12.44 18.28
C GLU A 130 -13.08 10.91 18.39
N GLU A 131 -12.66 10.38 19.54
CA GLU A 131 -12.74 8.95 19.87
C GLU A 131 -14.20 8.46 19.75
N GLY A 132 -14.45 7.58 18.78
CA GLY A 132 -15.80 7.03 18.51
C GLY A 132 -16.49 7.54 17.25
N SER A 133 -15.85 8.43 16.45
CA SER A 133 -16.37 8.74 15.12
C SER A 133 -16.32 7.51 14.19
N ASP A 134 -17.32 7.39 13.30
CA ASP A 134 -17.34 6.36 12.26
C ASP A 134 -16.33 6.66 11.12
N GLY A 135 -15.71 7.83 11.15
CA GLY A 135 -14.75 8.23 10.14
C GLY A 135 -13.43 7.45 10.22
N ARG A 136 -12.82 7.19 9.06
CA ARG A 136 -11.56 6.42 8.94
C ARG A 136 -10.56 7.12 8.05
N PHE A 137 -9.29 7.12 8.44
CA PHE A 137 -8.19 7.64 7.64
C PHE A 137 -7.21 6.53 7.24
N PHE A 138 -6.87 6.51 5.96
CA PHE A 138 -5.98 5.55 5.32
C PHE A 138 -4.79 6.28 4.69
N PRO A 139 -3.69 6.52 5.44
CA PRO A 139 -2.57 7.33 4.99
C PRO A 139 -1.83 6.66 3.82
N GLN A 140 -1.58 7.41 2.74
CA GLN A 140 -0.80 6.96 1.57
C GLN A 140 0.65 7.44 1.62
N TRP A 141 0.91 8.52 2.34
CA TRP A 141 2.23 8.96 2.76
C TRP A 141 2.14 9.57 4.16
N ALA A 142 3.27 9.60 4.85
CA ALA A 142 3.42 10.26 6.14
C ALA A 142 4.79 10.94 6.16
N GLY A 143 4.82 12.22 6.51
CA GLY A 143 6.02 13.02 6.70
C GLY A 143 6.69 12.77 8.05
N ILE A 144 7.87 13.35 8.21
CA ILE A 144 8.60 13.41 9.49
C ILE A 144 8.81 14.89 9.80
N PRO A 145 8.44 15.41 10.99
CA PRO A 145 7.96 14.68 12.16
C PRO A 145 6.48 14.27 12.13
N ASP A 146 5.62 15.05 11.48
CA ASP A 146 4.17 14.86 11.40
C ASP A 146 3.66 15.62 10.16
N ASP A 147 3.00 14.90 9.24
CA ASP A 147 2.21 15.37 8.09
C ASP A 147 1.68 14.11 7.37
N ALA A 148 0.50 14.14 6.76
CA ALA A 148 0.02 13.01 5.96
C ALA A 148 -0.99 13.41 4.88
N GLY A 149 -1.11 12.53 3.90
CA GLY A 149 -2.16 12.57 2.90
C GLY A 149 -2.65 11.17 2.59
N GLY A 150 -3.92 11.04 2.26
CA GLY A 150 -4.54 9.72 2.10
C GLY A 150 -6.01 9.77 1.72
N TYR A 151 -6.64 8.61 1.91
CA TYR A 151 -8.08 8.43 1.70
C TYR A 151 -8.81 8.51 3.03
N LEU A 152 -9.96 9.14 3.02
CA LEU A 152 -10.81 9.38 4.17
C LEU A 152 -12.18 8.78 3.88
N TYR A 153 -12.73 8.03 4.81
CA TYR A 153 -14.14 7.65 4.81
C TYR A 153 -14.86 8.53 5.83
N SER A 154 -15.78 9.38 5.38
CA SER A 154 -16.46 10.39 6.20
C SER A 154 -17.95 10.45 5.86
N PRO A 155 -18.79 9.60 6.50
CA PRO A 155 -20.23 9.56 6.23
C PRO A 155 -20.97 10.81 6.75
N GLY A 156 -20.34 11.61 7.61
CA GLY A 156 -20.88 12.88 8.10
C GLY A 156 -20.74 14.06 7.11
N GLY A 157 -20.19 13.81 5.92
CA GLY A 157 -19.93 14.84 4.90
C GLY A 157 -18.44 15.17 4.77
N SER A 158 -18.16 16.32 4.17
CA SER A 158 -16.80 16.71 3.76
C SER A 158 -15.82 16.76 4.94
N PRO A 159 -14.63 16.14 4.85
CA PRO A 159 -13.66 16.08 5.94
C PRO A 159 -12.74 17.32 6.00
N VAL A 160 -13.20 18.48 5.52
CA VAL A 160 -12.43 19.73 5.61
C VAL A 160 -12.09 20.01 7.08
N GLY A 161 -10.84 20.36 7.34
CA GLY A 161 -10.34 20.70 8.67
C GLY A 161 -10.04 19.49 9.56
N VAL A 162 -10.19 18.26 9.07
CA VAL A 162 -9.75 17.07 9.83
C VAL A 162 -8.23 16.98 9.84
N ASP A 163 -7.68 16.62 11.00
CA ASP A 163 -6.24 16.41 11.20
C ASP A 163 -5.73 15.11 10.55
N LEU A 164 -4.69 15.24 9.75
CA LEU A 164 -4.00 14.20 8.97
C LEU A 164 -2.57 14.06 9.50
N TYR A 165 -2.42 13.71 10.78
CA TYR A 165 -1.12 13.65 11.44
C TYR A 165 -0.38 14.98 11.46
N GLY A 166 -1.05 16.06 11.87
CA GLY A 166 -0.46 17.39 12.05
C GLY A 166 -0.78 18.37 10.93
N SER A 167 -1.24 17.90 9.76
CA SER A 167 -1.75 18.76 8.70
C SER A 167 -3.27 18.68 8.60
N LEU A 168 -3.91 19.81 8.32
CA LEU A 168 -5.37 19.84 8.16
C LEU A 168 -5.74 19.51 6.71
N CYS A 169 -6.80 18.73 6.54
CA CYS A 169 -7.38 18.53 5.22
C CYS A 169 -8.02 19.84 4.71
N ALA A 170 -7.39 20.50 3.73
CA ALA A 170 -7.87 21.79 3.20
C ALA A 170 -8.82 21.63 2.01
N ASP A 171 -8.41 20.87 0.98
CA ASP A 171 -9.12 20.74 -0.29
C ASP A 171 -9.48 19.25 -0.57
N PRO A 172 -10.49 18.69 0.11
CA PRO A 172 -10.88 17.31 -0.09
C PRO A 172 -11.52 17.10 -1.46
N VAL A 173 -11.07 16.07 -2.16
CA VAL A 173 -11.65 15.61 -3.42
C VAL A 173 -12.63 14.47 -3.14
N ASP A 174 -13.87 14.63 -3.57
CA ASP A 174 -14.91 13.60 -3.46
C ASP A 174 -14.61 12.41 -4.39
N LEU A 175 -14.64 11.20 -3.84
CA LEU A 175 -14.45 9.93 -4.56
C LEU A 175 -15.75 9.10 -4.66
N GLY A 176 -16.86 9.61 -4.12
CA GLY A 176 -18.19 9.01 -4.03
C GLY A 176 -18.33 8.00 -2.89
N ASP A 177 -19.57 7.73 -2.47
CA ASP A 177 -19.94 6.85 -1.34
C ASP A 177 -19.18 7.19 -0.04
N ASP A 178 -19.22 8.46 0.35
CA ASP A 178 -18.59 9.01 1.57
C ASP A 178 -17.04 8.92 1.60
N TRP A 179 -16.42 8.53 0.48
CA TRP A 179 -14.98 8.52 0.33
C TRP A 179 -14.45 9.86 -0.18
N TRP A 180 -13.34 10.29 0.41
CA TRP A 180 -12.66 11.52 0.08
C TRP A 180 -11.16 11.29 -0.02
N MET A 181 -10.49 12.15 -0.75
CA MET A 181 -9.04 12.18 -0.88
C MET A 181 -8.50 13.53 -0.43
N CYS A 182 -7.43 13.53 0.36
CA CYS A 182 -6.81 14.77 0.82
C CYS A 182 -5.28 14.64 0.90
N GLY A 183 -4.55 15.73 0.64
CA GLY A 183 -3.09 15.73 0.62
C GLY A 183 -2.48 14.86 -0.49
N LEU A 184 -3.24 14.60 -1.57
CA LEU A 184 -2.81 13.74 -2.69
C LEU A 184 -3.02 14.39 -4.08
N ALA A 185 -3.66 15.55 -4.15
CA ALA A 185 -3.96 16.22 -5.41
C ALA A 185 -2.70 16.68 -6.17
N ASP A 186 -1.63 17.02 -5.44
CA ASP A 186 -0.34 17.45 -6.04
C ASP A 186 0.57 16.28 -6.43
N ASN A 187 0.20 15.04 -6.11
CA ASN A 187 1.04 13.86 -6.35
C ASN A 187 0.82 13.18 -7.71
N GLY A 188 0.10 13.82 -8.65
CA GLY A 188 0.06 13.39 -10.04
C GLY A 188 -1.04 14.01 -10.90
N LEU A 189 -0.63 15.05 -11.65
CA LEU A 189 -1.02 15.25 -13.04
C LEU A 189 0.19 14.88 -13.92
#